data_AF-A0A535N403-F1
#
_entry.id   AF-A0A535N403-F1
#
_cell.length_a   1.000
_cell.length_b   1.000
_cell.length_c   1.000
_cell.angle_alpha   90.00
_cell.angle_beta   90.00
_cell.angle_gamma   90.00
#
_symmetry.space_group_name_H-M   'P 1'
#
loop_
_entity.id
_entity.type
_entity.pdbx_description
1 polymer ?
#
loop_
_entity_poly.entity_id
_entity_poly.type
_entity_poly.pdbx_seq_one_letter_code
_entity_poly.pdbx_strand_id
1 'polypeptide(L)'
;MLLWQDAAIFTLADGLIAAARDRVMVEMYELGRLELVQALGAARDRNVDVRVITDPTVAANRQSAARLDSLGVPERAYPVDDSRHQIDHVKLLIADG
;
A
#
# COMPACT_ATOMS: atom_id res chain seq x y z
N MET A 1 -9.87 15.88 12.89
CA MET A 1 -8.43 15.67 12.70
C MET A 1 -7.96 16.61 11.60
N LEU A 2 -6.90 17.38 11.81
CA LEU A 2 -6.36 18.30 10.79
C LEU A 2 -5.36 17.53 9.93
N LEU A 3 -5.61 17.48 8.61
CA LEU A 3 -4.78 16.76 7.63
C LEU A 3 -3.29 17.16 7.67
N TRP A 4 -2.99 18.39 8.10
CA TRP A 4 -1.68 19.03 8.01
C TRP A 4 -0.79 18.85 9.26
N GLN A 5 -1.18 18.04 10.24
CA GLN A 5 -0.40 17.80 11.46
C GLN A 5 -0.02 16.32 11.65
N ASP A 6 1.19 16.10 12.16
CA ASP A 6 1.66 14.86 12.81
C ASP A 6 1.40 13.54 12.07
N ALA A 7 1.51 13.57 10.74
CA ALA A 7 1.30 12.38 9.91
C ALA A 7 -0.10 11.74 10.07
N ALA A 8 -1.08 12.52 10.54
CA ALA A 8 -2.47 12.10 10.76
C ALA A 8 -3.14 11.58 9.47
N ILE A 9 -2.62 11.95 8.29
CA ILE A 9 -3.03 11.38 7.01
C ILE A 9 -3.01 9.85 6.99
N PHE A 10 -2.10 9.21 7.73
CA PHE A 10 -2.05 7.74 7.78
C PHE A 10 -3.21 7.14 8.58
N THR A 11 -3.74 7.85 9.58
CA THR A 11 -4.99 7.45 10.25
C THR A 11 -6.20 7.56 9.31
N LEU A 12 -6.23 8.56 8.42
CA LEU A 12 -7.27 8.63 7.38
C LEU A 12 -7.13 7.50 6.36
N ALA A 13 -5.91 7.20 5.92
CA ALA A 13 -5.64 6.09 5.01
C ALA A 13 -6.05 4.74 5.62
N ASP A 14 -5.69 4.48 6.87
CA ASP A 14 -6.13 3.30 7.62
C ASP A 14 -7.66 3.22 7.70
N GLY A 15 -8.32 4.34 8.04
CA GLY A 15 -9.78 4.43 8.07
C GLY A 15 -10.45 4.13 6.72
N LEU A 16 -9.87 4.61 5.62
CA LEU A 16 -10.35 4.31 4.26
C LEU A 16 -10.22 2.81 3.95
N ILE A 17 -9.08 2.19 4.25
CA ILE A 17 -8.85 0.75 4.06
C ILE A 17 -9.81 -0.08 4.94
N ALA A 18 -10.04 0.36 6.17
CA ALA A 18 -10.94 -0.31 7.11
C ALA A 18 -12.41 -0.22 6.67
N ALA A 19 -12.82 0.90 6.07
CA ALA A 19 -14.20 1.13 5.63
C ALA A 19 -14.55 0.43 4.30
N ALA A 20 -13.56 0.22 3.42
CA ALA A 20 -13.72 -0.40 2.11
C ALA A 20 -14.46 -1.75 2.17
N ARG A 21 -15.33 -1.99 1.17
CA ARG A 21 -16.20 -3.18 1.08
C ARG A 21 -15.92 -4.03 -0.15
N ASP A 22 -15.57 -3.40 -1.26
CA ASP A 22 -15.41 -4.03 -2.55
C ASP A 22 -13.95 -4.02 -3.02
N ARG A 23 -13.23 -2.88 -2.89
CA ARG A 23 -11.87 -2.75 -3.43
C ARG A 23 -10.95 -1.80 -2.67
N VAL A 24 -9.67 -2.16 -2.62
CA VAL A 24 -8.56 -1.28 -2.23
C VAL A 24 -7.41 -1.45 -3.23
N MET A 25 -7.09 -0.40 -3.97
CA MET A 25 -5.97 -0.39 -4.93
C MET A 25 -4.89 0.57 -4.42
N VAL A 26 -3.66 0.10 -4.36
CA VAL A 26 -2.51 0.87 -3.88
C VAL A 26 -1.41 0.84 -4.93
N GLU A 27 -0.85 2.01 -5.23
CA GLU A 27 0.42 2.16 -5.94
C GLU A 27 1.28 3.12 -5.14
N MET A 28 2.44 2.65 -4.68
CA MET A 28 3.21 3.36 -3.67
C MET A 28 4.70 3.22 -3.89
N TYR A 29 5.38 4.36 -4.03
CA TYR A 29 6.83 4.45 -4.10
C TYR A 29 7.49 3.82 -2.87
N GLU A 30 7.05 4.20 -1.67
CA GLU A 30 7.58 3.66 -0.41
C GLU A 30 6.44 3.27 0.52
N LEU A 31 6.23 1.96 0.66
CA LEU A 31 5.27 1.35 1.58
C LEU A 31 6.03 0.85 2.81
N GLY A 32 6.51 1.75 3.68
CA GLY A 32 7.31 1.37 4.87
C GLY A 32 6.53 1.14 6.17
N ARG A 33 5.26 1.53 6.24
CA ARG A 33 4.45 1.44 7.47
C ARG A 33 3.74 0.10 7.56
N LEU A 34 4.23 -0.76 8.45
CA LEU A 34 3.68 -2.11 8.60
C LEU A 34 2.23 -2.10 9.08
N GLU A 35 1.80 -1.08 9.83
CA GLU A 35 0.41 -0.95 10.28
C GLU A 35 -0.57 -0.85 9.09
N LEU A 36 -0.21 -0.10 8.05
CA LEU A 36 -1.02 -0.02 6.83
C LEU A 36 -0.98 -1.32 6.03
N VAL A 37 0.16 -2.01 6.01
CA VAL A 37 0.25 -3.36 5.41
C VAL A 37 -0.68 -4.33 6.13
N GLN A 38 -0.75 -4.27 7.46
CA GLN A 38 -1.71 -5.07 8.23
C GLN A 38 -3.16 -4.70 7.90
N ALA A 39 -3.47 -3.41 7.74
CA ALA A 39 -4.81 -2.97 7.36
C ALA A 39 -5.23 -3.52 5.98
N LEU A 40 -4.31 -3.56 5.02
CA LEU A 40 -4.53 -4.18 3.71
C LEU A 40 -4.81 -5.69 3.82
N GLY A 41 -4.06 -6.40 4.67
CA GLY A 41 -4.35 -7.80 4.99
C GLY A 41 -5.71 -7.99 5.64
N ALA A 42 -6.07 -7.15 6.61
CA ALA A 42 -7.37 -7.19 7.25
C ALA A 42 -8.52 -6.90 6.27
N ALA A 43 -8.31 -6.04 5.25
CA ALA A 43 -9.28 -5.85 4.18
C ALA A 43 -9.40 -7.10 3.30
N ARG A 44 -8.27 -7.72 2.95
CA ARG A 44 -8.24 -8.98 2.20
C ARG A 44 -8.97 -10.11 2.93
N ASP A 45 -8.79 -10.24 4.25
CA ASP A 45 -9.48 -11.24 5.08
C ASP A 45 -11.02 -11.04 5.07
N ARG A 46 -11.49 -9.81 4.85
CA ARG A 46 -12.92 -9.50 4.67
C ARG A 46 -13.43 -9.78 3.25
N ASN A 47 -12.61 -10.36 2.37
CA ASN A 47 -12.86 -10.61 0.95
C ASN A 47 -12.92 -9.35 0.05
N VAL A 48 -12.32 -8.24 0.49
CA VAL A 48 -12.13 -7.06 -0.37
C VAL A 48 -11.10 -7.37 -1.46
N ASP A 49 -11.29 -6.88 -2.70
CA ASP A 49 -10.27 -6.95 -3.76
C ASP A 49 -9.13 -5.97 -3.44
N VAL A 50 -8.05 -6.49 -2.86
CA VAL A 50 -6.86 -5.70 -2.50
C VAL A 50 -5.75 -5.98 -3.50
N ARG A 51 -5.18 -4.93 -4.10
CA ARG A 51 -4.02 -5.04 -5.01
C ARG A 51 -3.01 -3.95 -4.73
N VAL A 52 -1.74 -4.31 -4.73
CA VAL A 52 -0.63 -3.42 -4.41
C VAL A 52 0.39 -3.42 -5.54
N ILE A 53 0.85 -2.23 -5.93
CA ILE A 53 2.02 -2.03 -6.78
C ILE A 53 3.07 -1.26 -5.97
N THR A 54 4.32 -1.72 -6.01
CA THR A 54 5.44 -1.04 -5.36
C THR A 54 6.65 -0.88 -6.28
N ASP A 55 7.52 0.09 -5.96
CA ASP A 55 8.80 0.26 -6.63
C ASP A 55 9.82 -0.77 -6.09
N PRO A 56 10.41 -1.65 -6.93
CA PRO A 56 11.37 -2.65 -6.48
C PRO A 56 12.74 -2.07 -6.08
N THR A 57 13.06 -0.84 -6.46
CA THR A 57 14.32 -0.15 -6.12
C THR A 57 14.34 0.35 -4.67
N VAL A 58 13.17 0.46 -4.02
CA VAL A 58 13.06 1.00 -2.67
C VAL A 58 13.18 -0.12 -1.62
N ALA A 59 14.24 -0.03 -0.80
CA ALA A 59 14.57 -1.07 0.18
C ALA A 59 13.46 -1.37 1.19
N ALA A 60 12.71 -0.34 1.63
CA ALA A 60 11.62 -0.49 2.59
C ALA A 60 10.48 -1.38 2.05
N ASN A 61 10.26 -1.39 0.72
CA ASN A 61 9.20 -2.19 0.10
C ASN A 61 9.46 -3.69 0.23
N ARG A 62 10.72 -4.13 0.36
CA ARG A 62 11.05 -5.56 0.53
C ARG A 62 10.42 -6.15 1.79
N GLN A 63 10.44 -5.41 2.89
CA GLN A 63 9.83 -5.88 4.14
C GLN A 63 8.32 -5.93 4.03
N SER A 64 7.71 -4.90 3.42
CA SER A 64 6.26 -4.85 3.22
C SER A 64 5.76 -5.88 2.22
N ALA A 65 6.48 -6.13 1.13
CA ALA A 65 6.17 -7.18 0.16
C ALA A 65 6.17 -8.57 0.83
N ALA A 66 7.19 -8.89 1.63
CA ALA A 66 7.23 -10.13 2.39
C ALA A 66 6.05 -10.25 3.38
N ARG A 67 5.64 -9.14 3.99
CA ARG A 67 4.46 -9.13 4.87
C ARG A 67 3.16 -9.30 4.09
N LEU A 68 2.99 -8.62 2.96
CA LEU A 68 1.82 -8.76 2.07
C LEU A 68 1.66 -10.20 1.59
N ASP A 69 2.76 -10.84 1.19
CA ASP A 69 2.78 -12.26 0.79
C ASP A 69 2.30 -13.17 1.93
N SER A 70 2.81 -12.97 3.15
CA SER A 70 2.36 -13.72 4.33
C SER A 70 0.89 -13.50 4.72
N LEU A 71 0.27 -12.42 4.22
CA LEU A 71 -1.14 -12.07 4.41
C LEU A 71 -2.01 -12.49 3.22
N GLY A 72 -1.42 -13.09 2.17
CA GLY A 72 -2.14 -13.46 0.96
C GLY A 72 -2.68 -12.26 0.17
N VAL A 73 -2.05 -11.08 0.31
CA VAL A 73 -2.38 -9.87 -0.45
C VAL A 73 -1.57 -9.84 -1.75
N PRO A 74 -2.21 -9.81 -2.92
CA PRO A 74 -1.52 -9.69 -4.21
C PRO A 74 -0.70 -8.39 -4.32
N GLU A 75 0.61 -8.54 -4.54
CA GLU A 75 1.56 -7.46 -4.79
C GLU A 75 2.30 -7.67 -6.11
N ARG A 76 2.65 -6.59 -6.79
CA ARG A 76 3.50 -6.60 -7.98
C ARG A 76 4.50 -5.44 -7.97
N ALA A 77 5.72 -5.71 -8.38
CA ALA A 77 6.68 -4.66 -8.66
C ALA A 77 6.32 -3.88 -9.94
N TYR A 78 6.42 -2.54 -9.91
CA TYR A 78 6.34 -1.71 -11.10
C TYR A 78 7.55 -1.96 -12.01
N PRO A 79 7.38 -2.06 -13.35
CA PRO A 79 8.47 -2.33 -14.28
C PRO A 79 9.35 -1.09 -14.50
N VAL A 80 10.30 -0.85 -13.58
CA VAL A 80 11.32 0.20 -13.70
C VAL A 80 12.62 -0.34 -14.30
N ASP A 81 13.33 0.49 -15.08
CA ASP A 81 14.72 0.25 -15.49
C ASP A 81 15.71 0.93 -14.52
N ASP A 82 16.16 0.16 -13.52
CA ASP A 82 17.12 0.63 -12.50
C ASP A 82 18.48 1.01 -13.11
N SER A 83 18.90 0.39 -14.22
CA SER A 83 20.15 0.74 -14.92
C SER A 83 20.11 2.15 -15.52
N ARG A 84 18.89 2.68 -15.72
CA ARG A 84 18.61 4.04 -16.17
C ARG A 84 18.11 4.94 -15.04
N HIS A 85 18.19 4.49 -13.79
CA HIS A 85 17.70 5.19 -12.61
C HIS A 85 16.22 5.59 -12.70
N GLN A 86 15.39 4.73 -13.31
CA GLN A 86 13.95 4.92 -13.31
C GLN A 86 13.36 4.53 -11.95
N ILE A 87 12.35 5.28 -11.51
CA ILE A 87 11.59 5.02 -10.30
C ILE A 87 10.10 5.20 -10.57
N ASP A 88 9.28 4.44 -9.86
CA ASP A 88 7.84 4.67 -9.73
C ASP A 88 7.57 5.55 -8.50
N HIS A 89 7.44 6.85 -8.72
CA HIS A 89 7.27 7.82 -7.63
C HIS A 89 5.79 8.12 -7.28
N VAL A 90 4.87 7.17 -7.48
CA VAL A 90 3.43 7.33 -7.18
C VAL A 90 3.14 7.22 -5.66
N LYS A 91 2.07 7.89 -5.21
CA LYS A 91 1.47 7.75 -3.86
C LYS A 91 -0.05 7.77 -4.00
N LEU A 92 -0.62 6.63 -4.37
CA LEU A 92 -2.04 6.52 -4.67
C LEU A 92 -2.68 5.41 -3.86
N LEU A 93 -3.84 5.74 -3.27
CA LEU A 93 -4.76 4.82 -2.62
C LEU A 93 -6.15 5.09 -3.20
N ILE A 94 -6.78 4.05 -3.72
CA ILE A 94 -8.19 4.06 -4.12
C ILE A 94 -8.91 3.03 -3.26
N ALA A 95 -9.93 3.46 -2.54
CA ALA A 95 -10.85 2.61 -1.81
C ALA A 95 -12.28 2.90 -2.29
N ASP A 96 -13.17 1.92 -2.19
CA ASP A 96 -14.61 2.17 -2.35
C ASP A 96 -15.23 2.72 -1.06
N GLY A 97 -16.16 3.67 -1.22
CA GLY A 97 -16.74 4.49 -0.15
C GLY A 97 -16.67 5.97 -0.50
#